data_AF-A0AAV6HWM9-F1
#
_entry.id   AF-A0AAV6HWM9-F1
#
_cell.length_a   1.000
_cell.length_b   1.000
_cell.length_c   1.000
_cell.angle_alpha   90.00
_cell.angle_beta   90.00
_cell.angle_gamma   90.00
#
_symmetry.space_group_name_H-M   'P 1'
#
loop_
_entity.id
_entity.type
_entity.pdbx_description
1 polymer ?
#
loop_
_entity_poly.entity_id
_entity_poly.type
_entity_poly.pdbx_seq_one_letter_code
_entity_poly.pdbx_strand_id
1 'polypeptide(L)'
;MASTQSLVLVFAIFLASQLASSRLVNDESSMLERHQQWMSRHGRVYKDEQEKGARFKIFKDNVDRIDAFNSGPDKGYKLGVNQFTDLTDEEFRASHTGYKRLQSPTKVISGSEQTAFRCNTCGYSMPEVDFGLG
;
A
#
# COMPACT_ATOMS: atom_id res chain seq x y z
N MET A 1 40.85 -10.08 38.24
CA MET A 1 40.23 -8.92 37.55
C MET A 1 39.73 -9.27 36.14
N ALA A 2 40.48 -10.00 35.30
CA ALA A 2 40.01 -10.37 33.95
C ALA A 2 38.79 -11.32 33.92
N SER A 3 38.74 -12.34 34.80
CA SER A 3 37.64 -13.33 34.84
C SER A 3 36.27 -12.72 35.19
N THR A 4 36.23 -11.80 36.16
CA THR A 4 34.99 -11.11 36.55
C THR A 4 34.50 -10.13 35.48
N GLN A 5 35.40 -9.49 34.73
CA GLN A 5 35.03 -8.64 33.60
C GLN A 5 34.37 -9.46 32.48
N SER A 6 34.92 -10.63 32.14
CA SER A 6 34.32 -11.51 31.14
C SER A 6 32.92 -11.98 31.54
N LEU A 7 32.69 -12.31 32.82
CA LEU A 7 31.37 -12.70 33.32
C LEU A 7 30.35 -11.55 33.25
N VAL A 8 30.76 -10.33 33.62
CA VAL A 8 29.90 -9.14 33.52
C VAL A 8 29.52 -8.86 32.07
N LEU A 9 30.45 -9.01 31.12
CA LEU A 9 30.17 -8.81 29.70
C LEU A 9 29.19 -9.85 29.16
N VAL A 10 29.35 -11.14 29.50
CA VAL A 10 28.42 -12.20 29.09
C VAL A 10 27.01 -11.94 29.65
N PHE A 11 26.91 -11.56 30.92
CA PHE A 11 25.63 -11.24 31.53
C PHE A 11 24.96 -10.01 30.90
N ALA A 12 25.73 -8.97 30.59
CA ALA A 12 25.24 -7.79 29.90
C ALA A 12 24.71 -8.11 28.50
N ILE A 13 25.40 -8.97 27.73
CA ILE A 13 24.96 -9.43 26.41
C ILE A 13 23.68 -10.26 26.51
N PHE A 14 23.60 -11.15 27.51
CA PHE A 14 22.40 -11.95 27.75
C PHE A 14 21.20 -11.06 28.07
N LEU A 15 21.33 -10.11 29.00
CA LEU A 15 20.27 -9.17 29.34
C LEU A 15 19.84 -8.31 28.14
N ALA A 16 20.80 -7.83 27.33
CA ALA A 16 20.50 -7.07 26.12
C ALA A 16 19.72 -7.91 25.09
N SER A 17 20.07 -9.20 24.94
CA SER A 17 19.40 -10.13 24.03
C SER A 17 17.96 -10.42 24.47
N GLN A 18 17.73 -10.63 25.76
CA GLN A 18 16.39 -10.85 26.31
C GLN A 18 15.51 -9.61 26.14
N LEU A 19 16.05 -8.41 26.38
CA LEU A 19 15.33 -7.15 26.21
C LEU A 19 15.01 -6.85 24.74
N ALA A 20 15.91 -7.18 23.81
CA ALA A 20 15.66 -7.01 22.38
C ALA A 20 14.55 -7.96 21.89
N SER A 21 14.59 -9.22 22.34
CA SER A 21 13.60 -10.24 21.95
C SER A 21 12.19 -9.89 22.44
N SER A 22 12.05 -9.41 23.67
CA SER A 22 10.74 -9.05 24.22
C SER A 22 10.07 -7.89 23.45
N ARG A 23 10.85 -6.92 22.97
CA ARG A 23 10.34 -5.81 22.15
C ARG A 23 9.79 -6.30 20.81
N LEU A 24 10.50 -7.20 20.13
CA LEU A 24 10.06 -7.75 18.85
C LEU A 24 8.77 -8.56 19.00
N VAL A 25 8.70 -9.42 20.02
CA VAL A 25 7.49 -10.21 20.31
C VAL A 25 6.30 -9.31 20.64
N ASN A 26 6.52 -8.25 21.44
CA ASN A 26 5.47 -7.32 21.80
C ASN A 26 4.95 -6.51 20.60
N ASP A 27 5.85 -6.07 19.71
CA ASP A 27 5.48 -5.37 18.47
C ASP A 27 4.68 -6.28 17.53
N GLU A 28 5.12 -7.52 17.34
CA GLU A 28 4.41 -8.50 16.52
C GLU A 28 3.00 -8.79 17.09
N SER A 29 2.90 -9.00 18.40
CA SER A 29 1.62 -9.23 19.08
C SER A 29 0.66 -8.04 18.92
N SER A 30 1.16 -6.81 19.04
CA SER A 30 0.38 -5.58 18.86
C SER A 30 -0.15 -5.46 17.41
N MET A 31 0.69 -5.75 16.42
CA MET A 31 0.28 -5.73 15.02
C MET A 31 -0.71 -6.84 14.67
N LEU A 32 -0.56 -8.02 15.28
CA LEU A 32 -1.50 -9.12 15.11
C LEU A 32 -2.89 -8.79 15.67
N GLU A 33 -2.96 -8.13 16.84
CA GLU A 33 -4.22 -7.64 17.41
C GLU A 33 -4.89 -6.61 16.49
N ARG A 34 -4.13 -5.63 15.98
CA ARG A 34 -4.63 -4.65 15.00
C ARG A 34 -5.19 -5.32 13.75
N HIS A 35 -4.50 -6.34 13.22
CA HIS A 35 -4.98 -7.10 12.06
C HIS A 35 -6.28 -7.83 12.38
N GLN A 36 -6.42 -8.45 13.55
CA GLN A 36 -7.67 -9.12 13.97
C GLN A 36 -8.83 -8.13 14.11
N GLN A 37 -8.60 -6.97 14.72
CA GLN A 37 -9.61 -5.92 14.83
C GLN A 37 -10.04 -5.41 13.44
N TRP A 38 -9.07 -5.20 12.55
CA TRP A 38 -9.33 -4.83 11.16
C TRP A 38 -10.13 -5.89 10.41
N MET A 39 -9.78 -7.17 10.56
CA MET A 39 -10.52 -8.29 9.95
C MET A 39 -11.97 -8.31 10.41
N SER A 40 -12.20 -8.16 11.72
CA SER A 40 -13.54 -8.09 12.31
C SER A 40 -14.33 -6.90 11.74
N ARG A 41 -13.70 -5.72 11.68
CA ARG A 41 -14.33 -4.49 11.17
C ARG A 41 -14.73 -4.58 9.69
N HIS A 42 -13.92 -5.25 8.87
CA HIS A 42 -14.15 -5.36 7.42
C HIS A 42 -14.74 -6.71 7.00
N GLY A 43 -15.11 -7.58 7.95
CA GLY A 43 -15.70 -8.89 7.66
C GLY A 43 -14.76 -9.82 6.88
N ARG A 44 -13.45 -9.74 7.12
CA ARG A 44 -12.45 -10.54 6.42
C ARG A 44 -12.29 -11.91 7.04
N VAL A 45 -12.47 -12.95 6.21
CA VAL A 45 -12.26 -14.35 6.56
C VAL A 45 -11.39 -14.97 5.47
N TYR A 46 -10.29 -15.59 5.86
CA TYR A 46 -9.39 -16.29 4.95
C TYR A 46 -9.67 -17.79 4.96
N LYS A 47 -9.29 -18.48 3.90
CA LYS A 47 -9.55 -19.91 3.75
C LYS A 47 -8.67 -20.74 4.68
N ASP A 48 -7.38 -20.41 4.70
CA ASP A 48 -6.33 -21.19 5.36
C ASP A 48 -5.44 -20.29 6.24
N GLU A 49 -4.83 -20.83 7.29
CA GLU A 49 -3.90 -20.06 8.14
C GLU A 49 -2.65 -19.60 7.37
N GLN A 50 -2.25 -20.34 6.32
CA GLN A 50 -1.16 -19.92 5.44
C GLN A 50 -1.51 -18.66 4.65
N GLU A 51 -2.74 -18.57 4.12
CA GLU A 51 -3.23 -17.38 3.43
C GLU A 51 -3.33 -16.21 4.42
N LYS A 52 -3.89 -16.44 5.60
CA LYS A 52 -3.97 -15.43 6.66
C LYS A 52 -2.59 -14.92 7.07
N GLY A 53 -1.58 -15.78 7.15
CA GLY A 53 -0.19 -15.38 7.42
C GLY A 53 0.40 -14.52 6.30
N ALA A 54 0.16 -14.87 5.03
CA ALA A 54 0.59 -14.07 3.89
C ALA A 54 -0.10 -12.70 3.86
N ARG A 55 -1.42 -12.66 4.09
CA ARG A 55 -2.23 -11.44 4.15
C ARG A 55 -1.87 -10.56 5.34
N PHE A 56 -1.54 -11.15 6.49
CA PHE A 56 -1.01 -10.43 7.65
C PHE A 56 0.30 -9.72 7.34
N LYS A 57 1.21 -10.38 6.60
CA LYS A 57 2.47 -9.74 6.18
C LYS A 57 2.22 -8.52 5.29
N ILE A 58 1.34 -8.64 4.29
CA ILE A 58 0.95 -7.53 3.42
C ILE A 58 0.30 -6.39 4.23
N PHE A 59 -0.59 -6.75 5.15
CA PHE A 59 -1.22 -5.80 6.06
C PHE A 59 -0.19 -5.04 6.89
N LYS A 60 0.79 -5.73 7.46
CA LYS A 60 1.89 -5.11 8.21
C LYS A 60 2.68 -4.13 7.35
N ASP A 61 3.14 -4.58 6.17
CA ASP A 61 3.93 -3.75 5.26
C ASP A 61 3.15 -2.48 4.82
N ASN A 62 1.84 -2.60 4.61
CA ASN A 62 0.98 -1.47 4.25
C ASN A 62 0.74 -0.51 5.42
N VAL A 63 0.56 -1.01 6.64
CA VAL A 63 0.45 -0.16 7.84
C VAL A 63 1.75 0.60 8.08
N ASP A 64 2.90 -0.06 7.96
CA ASP A 64 4.20 0.58 8.11
C ASP A 64 4.40 1.69 7.05
N ARG A 65 3.95 1.45 5.81
CA ARG A 65 3.94 2.47 4.74
C ARG A 65 3.03 3.64 5.08
N ILE A 66 1.85 3.40 5.65
CA ILE A 66 0.90 4.44 6.07
C ILE A 66 1.51 5.28 7.19
N ASP A 67 2.09 4.64 8.20
CA ASP A 67 2.69 5.32 9.36
C ASP A 67 3.92 6.14 8.93
N ALA A 68 4.78 5.60 8.06
CA ALA A 68 5.89 6.32 7.48
C ALA A 68 5.44 7.53 6.65
N PHE A 69 4.38 7.38 5.85
CA PHE A 69 3.82 8.47 5.06
C PHE A 69 3.26 9.60 5.94
N ASN A 70 2.51 9.23 6.99
CA ASN A 70 1.88 10.16 7.90
C ASN A 70 2.85 10.84 8.88
N SER A 71 4.02 10.23 9.12
CA SER A 71 5.09 10.80 9.95
C SER A 71 5.94 11.85 9.20
N GLY A 72 5.78 11.96 7.88
CA GLY A 72 6.48 12.93 7.05
C GLY A 72 5.92 14.36 7.15
N PRO A 73 6.43 15.28 6.31
CA PRO A 73 5.88 16.63 6.18
C PRO A 73 4.40 16.60 5.83
N ASP A 74 3.64 17.59 6.29
CA ASP A 74 2.22 17.70 5.96
C ASP A 74 2.03 17.84 4.44
N LYS A 75 1.27 16.90 3.86
CA LYS A 75 0.97 16.81 2.43
C LYS A 75 -0.47 17.25 2.13
N GLY A 76 -1.21 17.73 3.12
CA GLY A 76 -2.63 18.10 2.98
C GLY A 76 -3.58 16.91 2.98
N TYR A 77 -3.07 15.70 3.17
CA TYR A 77 -3.86 14.47 3.37
C TYR A 77 -3.06 13.44 4.16
N LYS A 78 -3.80 12.48 4.73
CA LYS A 78 -3.23 11.36 5.48
C LYS A 78 -3.71 10.05 4.89
N LEU A 79 -2.87 9.04 4.93
CA LEU A 79 -3.26 7.68 4.60
C LEU A 79 -3.88 7.03 5.83
N GLY A 80 -4.79 6.10 5.60
CA GLY A 80 -5.48 5.36 6.65
C GLY A 80 -5.66 3.91 6.26
N VAL A 81 -5.70 3.05 7.27
CA VAL A 81 -6.02 1.63 7.12
C VAL A 81 -7.45 1.52 6.57
N ASN A 82 -7.60 0.75 5.49
CA ASN A 82 -8.84 0.62 4.72
C ASN A 82 -9.12 -0.84 4.37
N GLN A 83 -10.21 -1.12 3.64
CA GLN A 83 -10.60 -2.50 3.30
C GLN A 83 -9.63 -3.24 2.36
N PHE A 84 -8.67 -2.55 1.75
CA PHE A 84 -7.69 -3.08 0.81
C PHE A 84 -6.28 -3.19 1.41
N THR A 85 -6.13 -2.98 2.72
CA THR A 85 -4.82 -2.99 3.38
C THR A 85 -4.14 -4.37 3.36
N ASP A 86 -4.86 -5.46 3.08
CA ASP A 86 -4.32 -6.81 2.88
C ASP A 86 -3.94 -7.14 1.43
N LEU A 87 -4.06 -6.18 0.50
CA LEU A 87 -3.74 -6.35 -0.91
C LEU A 87 -2.43 -5.66 -1.28
N THR A 88 -1.71 -6.23 -2.25
CA THR A 88 -0.59 -5.54 -2.89
C THR A 88 -1.07 -4.54 -3.96
N ASP A 89 -0.21 -3.60 -4.34
CA ASP A 89 -0.52 -2.63 -5.40
C ASP A 89 -0.84 -3.32 -6.74
N GLU A 90 -0.17 -4.45 -7.05
CA GLU A 90 -0.43 -5.26 -8.23
C GLU A 90 -1.80 -5.95 -8.17
N GLU A 91 -2.13 -6.57 -7.03
CA GLU A 91 -3.41 -7.24 -6.82
C GLU A 91 -4.56 -6.24 -6.89
N PHE A 92 -4.40 -5.09 -6.22
CA PHE A 92 -5.37 -4.00 -6.26
C PHE A 92 -5.56 -3.51 -7.70
N ARG A 93 -4.48 -3.29 -8.45
CA ARG A 93 -4.57 -2.87 -9.85
C ARG A 93 -5.25 -3.93 -10.72
N ALA A 94 -4.92 -5.20 -10.55
CA ALA A 94 -5.47 -6.29 -11.35
C ALA A 94 -6.98 -6.48 -11.15
N SER A 95 -7.48 -6.26 -9.93
CA SER A 95 -8.87 -6.56 -9.56
C SER A 95 -9.78 -5.32 -9.47
N HIS A 96 -9.22 -4.15 -9.16
CA HIS A 96 -9.99 -2.93 -8.88
C HIS A 96 -9.76 -1.81 -9.89
N THR A 97 -8.84 -1.97 -10.85
CA THR A 97 -8.65 -0.99 -11.92
C THR A 97 -8.99 -1.60 -13.27
N GLY A 98 -9.89 -0.95 -14.01
CA GLY A 98 -10.23 -1.34 -15.39
C GLY A 98 -9.21 -0.86 -16.43
N TYR A 99 -8.13 -0.21 -16.01
CA TYR A 99 -7.17 0.41 -16.90
C TYR A 99 -6.25 -0.65 -17.54
N LYS A 100 -6.62 -1.07 -18.74
CA LYS A 100 -5.72 -1.84 -19.61
C LYS A 100 -4.85 -0.84 -20.36
N ARG A 101 -3.59 -0.70 -19.96
CA ARG A 101 -2.59 -0.05 -20.81
C ARG A 101 -2.55 -0.88 -22.08
N LEU A 102 -3.12 -0.37 -23.17
CA LEU A 102 -2.90 -0.92 -24.49
C LEU A 102 -1.38 -0.88 -24.66
N GLN A 103 -0.74 -2.04 -24.58
CA GLN A 103 0.64 -2.15 -24.99
C GLN A 103 0.60 -1.97 -26.49
N SER A 104 0.71 -0.72 -26.94
CA SER A 104 1.13 -0.46 -28.30
C SER A 104 2.45 -1.21 -28.45
N PRO A 105 2.61 -2.08 -29.47
CA PRO A 105 3.90 -2.67 -29.74
C PRO A 105 4.86 -1.50 -29.94
N THR A 106 5.83 -1.33 -29.03
CA THR A 106 6.92 -0.39 -29.21
C THR A 106 7.75 -0.90 -30.39
N LYS A 107 7.30 -0.61 -31.61
CA LYS A 107 8.15 -0.58 -32.77
C LYS A 107 9.02 0.65 -32.56
N VAL A 108 10.23 0.44 -32.05
CA VAL A 108 11.29 1.45 -32.11
C VAL A 108 11.55 1.68 -33.59
N ILE A 109 10.84 2.64 -34.17
CA ILE A 109 11.21 3.24 -35.45
C ILE A 109 11.37 4.73 -35.16
N SER A 110 12.65 5.09 -35.09
CA SER A 110 13.15 6.43 -35.37
C SER A 110 12.35 7.06 -36.52
N GLY A 111 11.59 8.11 -36.22
CA GLY A 111 10.84 8.85 -37.22
C GLY A 111 9.83 9.77 -36.56
N SER A 112 10.19 11.04 -36.48
CA SER A 112 9.35 12.14 -35.98
C SER A 112 8.05 12.24 -36.77
N GLU A 113 6.89 12.10 -36.11
CA GLU A 113 5.67 12.76 -36.57
C GLU A 113 4.69 12.92 -35.40
N GLN A 114 4.59 14.16 -34.92
CA GLN A 114 3.53 14.62 -34.03
C GLN A 114 2.20 14.55 -34.78
N THR A 115 1.47 13.45 -34.62
CA THR A 115 0.08 13.40 -35.04
C THR A 115 -0.79 13.95 -33.92
N ALA A 116 -1.21 15.19 -34.11
CA ALA A 116 -2.19 15.88 -33.28
C ALA A 116 -3.44 15.00 -33.07
N PHE A 117 -4.03 15.07 -31.87
CA PHE A 117 -5.33 14.47 -31.60
C PHE A 117 -6.40 15.12 -32.49
N ARG A 118 -6.68 14.46 -33.60
CA ARG A 118 -7.74 14.81 -34.54
C ARG A 118 -9.03 14.11 -34.12
N CYS A 119 -9.91 14.83 -33.42
CA CYS A 119 -11.27 14.35 -33.17
C CYS A 119 -12.12 14.61 -34.44
N ASN A 120 -12.32 13.58 -35.26
CA ASN A 120 -13.29 13.63 -36.36
C ASN A 120 -14.67 13.20 -35.85
N THR A 121 -15.52 14.20 -35.61
CA THR A 121 -17.00 14.19 -35.64
C THR A 121 -17.76 13.18 -34.76
N CYS A 122 -18.28 13.67 -33.63
CA CYS A 122 -19.61 13.27 -33.16
C CYS A 122 -20.62 14.29 -33.71
N GLY A 123 -21.47 13.87 -34.65
CA GLY A 123 -22.54 14.69 -35.21
C GLY A 123 -23.67 14.96 -34.21
N TYR A 124 -23.43 15.84 -33.24
CA TYR A 124 -24.50 16.52 -32.52
C TYR A 124 -24.64 17.92 -33.09
N SER A 125 -25.67 18.12 -33.91
CA SER A 125 -26.19 19.43 -34.23
C SER A 125 -26.70 20.07 -32.93
N MET A 126 -26.01 21.10 -32.47
CA MET A 126 -26.48 21.98 -31.41
C MET A 126 -27.74 22.72 -31.94
N PRO A 127 -28.91 22.63 -31.29
CA PRO A 127 -30.03 23.50 -31.64
C PRO A 127 -29.67 24.94 -31.28
N GLU A 128 -29.93 25.87 -32.21
CA GLU A 128 -29.83 27.31 -31.96
C GLU A 128 -30.79 27.68 -30.81
N VAL A 129 -30.23 28.21 -29.72
CA VAL A 129 -30.99 28.90 -28.68
C VAL A 129 -31.22 30.33 -29.16
N ASP A 130 -32.46 30.59 -29.57
CA ASP A 130 -32.96 31.92 -29.93
C ASP A 130 -33.11 32.76 -28.65
N PHE A 131 -32.14 33.64 -28.39
CA PHE A 131 -32.29 34.69 -27.38
C PHE A 131 -33.10 35.81 -28.00
N GLY A 132 -34.42 35.63 -28.02
CA GLY A 132 -35.38 36.67 -28.36
C GLY A 132 -35.22 37.86 -27.42
N LEU A 133 -34.67 38.96 -27.93
CA LEU A 133 -34.80 40.27 -27.33
C LEU A 133 -36.21 40.78 -27.67
N GLY A 134 -37.06 40.87 -26.64
CA GLY A 134 -38.34 41.57 -26.63
C GLY A 134 -38.52 42.22 -25.27
#